data_AF-A0A0W0CXJ2-F1
#
_entry.id   AF-A0A0W0CXJ2-F1
#
_cell.length_a   1.000
_cell.length_b   1.000
_cell.length_c   1.000
_cell.angle_alpha   90.00
_cell.angle_beta   90.00
_cell.angle_gamma   90.00
#
_symmetry.space_group_name_H-M   'P 1'
#
loop_
_entity.id
_entity.type
_entity.pdbx_description
1 polymer ?
#
loop_
_entity_poly.entity_id
_entity_poly.type
_entity_poly.pdbx_seq_one_letter_code
_entity_poly.pdbx_strand_id
1 'polypeptide(L)'
;MSFRKRGEVLAGGRLPNRAPLVPGRTPGGTPSTPGDAGVNRLSGRMEQLNLRGGVRANISGRPLADGRTAASGPNKEPISAFGVNHPGIRPSPASSQPATSTGCFDLDKVLGHMGLPLGTSLLIEERNFTEFNSVLVKLMCSQGIIHNRVEDNKEKNGNTHLIILSASQSLGKELPGVYKGSKKDIKKSKISEEQKKLSVQNLNEEKSTPSRYKDLKIAWKYKFVDEQRGVKNAEAGDSLSSEYPNYNHQFDITSRLLPAPTSNELTFINPTEPVASIINKLDRTIQQHSNKLIRIVIPSLLHPATYPPRMFLSSEVLLLMHGLRGILKKYSSRCVLMGTISTDIIDSFLLAQLENFFDSVLNLEPFGQDMMQFLERIYKTQPGKIQQGLLHIMKLPVFSERGEMHVMKSELAFKNGRKKFEIEEWGIPVDDVEDDKPEKQNNPNETDMSNTIAAPKKSTKVSLEY
;
A
#
# COMPACT_ATOMS: atom_id res chain seq x y z
N MET A 1 13.70 0.55 -54.52
CA MET A 1 12.31 0.04 -54.41
C MET A 1 11.63 0.78 -53.28
N SER A 2 10.85 1.82 -53.60
CA SER A 2 10.03 2.55 -52.63
C SER A 2 8.57 2.17 -52.85
N PHE A 3 7.89 1.73 -51.79
CA PHE A 3 6.46 1.46 -51.84
C PHE A 3 5.67 2.46 -51.00
N ARG A 4 4.64 2.98 -51.68
CA ARG A 4 3.76 4.09 -51.36
C ARG A 4 2.78 3.79 -50.22
N LYS A 5 2.38 4.87 -49.55
CA LYS A 5 1.13 5.04 -48.78
C LYS A 5 -0.10 4.58 -49.59
N ARG A 6 -0.97 3.78 -48.97
CA ARG A 6 -2.41 3.64 -49.24
C ARG A 6 -3.13 4.20 -48.00
N GLY A 7 -4.26 4.90 -48.04
CA GLY A 7 -5.16 5.31 -49.10
C GLY A 7 -6.40 5.86 -48.38
N GLU A 8 -6.78 7.10 -48.67
CA GLU A 8 -8.11 7.64 -48.36
C GLU A 8 -9.10 7.16 -49.44
N VAL A 9 -10.34 6.89 -49.05
CA VAL A 9 -11.49 6.78 -49.96
C VAL A 9 -12.56 7.76 -49.50
N LEU A 10 -12.98 8.58 -50.47
CA LEU A 10 -14.03 9.59 -50.44
C LEU A 10 -15.43 8.97 -50.47
N ALA A 11 -16.33 9.54 -49.67
CA ALA A 11 -17.75 9.73 -49.98
C ALA A 11 -18.22 10.86 -49.04
N GLY A 12 -18.88 11.95 -49.42
CA GLY A 12 -19.58 12.34 -50.63
C GLY A 12 -20.80 13.16 -50.17
N GLY A 13 -20.97 14.40 -50.67
CA GLY A 13 -22.24 15.13 -50.60
C GLY A 13 -22.24 16.48 -49.88
N ARG A 14 -22.09 17.57 -50.64
CA ARG A 14 -22.45 18.97 -50.29
C ARG A 14 -23.94 19.20 -50.61
N LEU A 15 -24.68 20.06 -49.89
CA LEU A 15 -24.99 21.50 -50.15
C LEU A 15 -26.26 21.87 -49.34
N PRO A 16 -26.75 23.14 -49.26
CA PRO A 16 -26.09 24.45 -49.10
C PRO A 16 -26.78 25.40 -48.08
N ASN A 17 -26.12 26.56 -47.88
CA ASN A 17 -26.53 27.82 -47.25
C ASN A 17 -28.01 28.23 -47.32
N ARG A 18 -28.51 28.82 -46.21
CA ARG A 18 -29.37 30.02 -46.24
C ARG A 18 -29.27 30.82 -44.94
N ALA A 19 -28.86 32.07 -45.05
CA ALA A 19 -29.16 33.19 -44.15
C ALA A 19 -29.75 34.32 -45.05
N PRO A 20 -30.16 35.52 -44.57
CA PRO A 20 -30.23 36.05 -43.19
C PRO A 20 -31.59 36.75 -42.89
N LEU A 21 -31.80 37.28 -41.66
CA LEU A 21 -32.44 38.59 -41.42
C LEU A 21 -32.40 38.99 -39.92
N VAL A 22 -32.04 40.25 -39.66
CA VAL A 22 -32.13 41.07 -38.42
C VAL A 22 -32.74 42.40 -38.93
N PRO A 23 -33.57 43.23 -38.22
CA PRO A 23 -33.33 43.76 -36.86
C PRO A 23 -34.55 44.19 -35.98
N GLY A 24 -34.32 44.47 -34.69
CA GLY A 24 -35.03 45.59 -34.02
C GLY A 24 -35.39 45.50 -32.53
N ARG A 25 -34.75 46.40 -31.75
CA ARG A 25 -35.22 47.15 -30.55
C ARG A 25 -35.27 46.52 -29.13
N THR A 26 -34.43 47.10 -28.27
CA THR A 26 -34.45 47.24 -26.78
C THR A 26 -35.37 48.41 -26.34
N PRO A 27 -35.44 48.90 -25.06
CA PRO A 27 -35.12 48.35 -23.72
C PRO A 27 -36.20 48.64 -22.64
N GLY A 28 -36.03 48.16 -21.39
CA GLY A 28 -36.41 48.94 -20.20
C GLY A 28 -37.00 48.17 -19.01
N GLY A 29 -36.36 48.28 -17.83
CA GLY A 29 -37.03 48.11 -16.52
C GLY A 29 -36.27 47.36 -15.44
N THR A 30 -35.41 48.06 -14.70
CA THR A 30 -35.01 47.78 -13.30
C THR A 30 -35.38 49.04 -12.48
N PRO A 31 -35.23 49.09 -11.13
CA PRO A 31 -35.58 48.16 -10.06
C PRO A 31 -36.45 48.87 -8.98
N SER A 32 -36.97 48.17 -7.97
CA SER A 32 -37.49 48.82 -6.75
C SER A 32 -37.39 47.97 -5.48
N THR A 33 -36.42 48.32 -4.64
CA THR A 33 -36.52 48.33 -3.17
C THR A 33 -36.68 49.80 -2.75
N PRO A 34 -37.39 50.13 -1.66
CA PRO A 34 -36.67 50.36 -0.39
C PRO A 34 -37.46 50.14 0.93
N GLY A 35 -36.69 49.81 1.99
CA GLY A 35 -36.86 50.25 3.39
C GLY A 35 -38.03 49.66 4.22
N ASP A 36 -38.03 49.61 5.54
CA ASP A 36 -37.06 49.88 6.61
C ASP A 36 -37.74 49.49 7.95
N ALA A 37 -36.92 49.29 8.99
CA ALA A 37 -37.20 49.42 10.42
C ALA A 37 -38.18 48.47 11.16
N GLY A 38 -37.66 47.82 12.22
CA GLY A 38 -38.49 47.17 13.25
C GLY A 38 -37.72 46.38 14.30
N VAL A 39 -37.05 47.07 15.22
CA VAL A 39 -36.37 46.54 16.41
C VAL A 39 -37.37 46.22 17.53
N ASN A 40 -37.26 45.05 18.18
CA ASN A 40 -37.54 44.80 19.61
C ASN A 40 -37.13 43.35 19.96
N ARG A 41 -36.02 43.09 20.66
CA ARG A 41 -35.79 43.07 22.13
C ARG A 41 -36.65 42.09 22.96
N LEU A 42 -35.96 41.04 23.41
CA LEU A 42 -35.87 40.48 24.78
C LEU A 42 -37.11 39.88 25.48
N SER A 43 -37.00 38.58 25.82
CA SER A 43 -37.22 37.97 27.16
C SER A 43 -37.30 36.44 26.95
N GLY A 44 -36.54 35.55 27.58
CA GLY A 44 -36.00 35.56 28.94
C GLY A 44 -36.85 34.67 29.85
N ARG A 45 -36.75 33.34 29.75
CA ARG A 45 -37.20 32.45 30.84
C ARG A 45 -36.49 31.09 30.83
N MET A 46 -35.40 31.02 31.61
CA MET A 46 -34.95 29.79 32.28
C MET A 46 -36.05 29.34 33.25
N GLU A 47 -36.39 28.05 33.26
CA GLU A 47 -37.01 27.44 34.43
C GLU A 47 -35.97 26.60 35.18
N GLN A 48 -35.97 26.83 36.49
CA GLN A 48 -34.99 26.42 37.47
C GLN A 48 -35.24 25.00 37.99
N LEU A 49 -34.12 24.41 38.40
CA LEU A 49 -33.99 23.28 39.31
C LEU A 49 -34.87 23.41 40.57
N ASN A 50 -35.46 22.30 40.98
CA ASN A 50 -35.87 22.08 42.37
C ASN A 50 -35.13 20.86 42.95
N LEU A 51 -34.33 21.14 43.98
CA LEU A 51 -33.56 20.21 44.81
C LEU A 51 -34.01 20.42 46.26
N ARG A 52 -34.60 19.38 46.88
CA ARG A 52 -34.71 19.08 48.33
C ARG A 52 -35.76 17.97 48.46
N GLY A 53 -35.65 16.93 49.27
CA GLY A 53 -34.78 16.56 50.38
C GLY A 53 -35.55 15.41 51.07
N GLY A 54 -34.87 14.30 51.38
CA GLY A 54 -35.54 13.03 51.73
C GLY A 54 -36.14 12.94 53.13
N VAL A 55 -36.69 11.76 53.45
CA VAL A 55 -36.59 11.05 54.75
C VAL A 55 -37.16 9.61 54.59
N ARG A 56 -36.30 8.63 54.90
CA ARG A 56 -36.41 7.29 55.54
C ARG A 56 -37.64 6.36 55.32
N ALA A 57 -37.31 5.21 54.72
CA ALA A 57 -37.48 3.80 55.13
C ALA A 57 -38.71 3.35 55.97
N ASN A 58 -39.40 2.31 55.46
CA ASN A 58 -39.84 1.20 56.30
C ASN A 58 -39.92 -0.13 55.52
N ILE A 59 -39.52 -1.20 56.21
CA ILE A 59 -39.33 -2.58 55.75
C ILE A 59 -40.59 -3.40 56.04
N SER A 60 -41.10 -4.13 55.04
CA SER A 60 -41.79 -5.44 55.12
C SER A 60 -42.23 -5.77 53.70
N GLY A 61 -42.19 -6.96 53.11
CA GLY A 61 -41.95 -8.31 53.58
C GLY A 61 -42.76 -9.21 52.62
N ARG A 62 -42.07 -10.17 51.98
CA ARG A 62 -42.59 -11.38 51.31
C ARG A 62 -43.00 -11.31 49.82
N PRO A 63 -42.91 -12.47 49.11
CA PRO A 63 -42.25 -12.57 47.82
C PRO A 63 -43.23 -12.70 46.66
N LEU A 64 -42.84 -12.24 45.47
CA LEU A 64 -43.56 -12.51 44.24
C LEU A 64 -42.62 -13.18 43.24
N ALA A 65 -42.89 -14.46 43.00
CA ALA A 65 -42.55 -15.10 41.75
C ALA A 65 -43.31 -14.37 40.63
N ASP A 66 -42.61 -13.87 39.60
CA ASP A 66 -43.06 -14.07 38.22
C ASP A 66 -42.04 -13.57 37.21
N GLY A 67 -42.11 -14.17 36.02
CA GLY A 67 -41.16 -14.01 34.93
C GLY A 67 -40.92 -12.58 34.45
N ARG A 68 -39.72 -12.39 33.92
CA ARG A 68 -39.37 -11.27 33.03
C ARG A 68 -38.56 -11.85 31.87
N THR A 69 -39.20 -12.21 30.77
CA THR A 69 -39.29 -11.36 29.56
C THR A 69 -38.00 -10.59 29.30
N ALA A 70 -37.30 -11.05 28.27
CA ALA A 70 -36.12 -10.44 27.71
C ALA A 70 -36.40 -8.98 27.34
N ALA A 71 -35.76 -8.06 28.05
CA ALA A 71 -35.64 -6.68 27.60
C ALA A 71 -34.62 -6.64 26.45
N SER A 72 -35.12 -6.45 25.24
CA SER A 72 -34.35 -6.16 24.05
C SER A 72 -33.58 -4.84 24.23
N GLY A 73 -32.29 -4.95 24.57
CA GLY A 73 -31.34 -3.86 24.41
C GLY A 73 -31.18 -3.47 22.94
N PRO A 74 -30.66 -2.27 22.64
CA PRO A 74 -30.55 -1.78 21.27
C PRO A 74 -29.67 -2.74 20.47
N ASN A 75 -30.19 -3.14 19.31
CA ASN A 75 -29.59 -3.96 18.27
C ASN A 75 -28.05 -3.78 18.20
N LYS A 76 -27.30 -4.64 18.90
CA LYS A 76 -25.93 -4.94 18.48
C LYS A 76 -26.11 -5.83 17.28
N GLU A 77 -25.87 -5.29 16.09
CA GLU A 77 -25.61 -6.13 14.94
C GLU A 77 -24.60 -7.21 15.38
N PRO A 78 -24.84 -8.49 15.05
CA PRO A 78 -23.88 -9.52 15.38
C PRO A 78 -22.56 -9.08 14.76
N ILE A 79 -21.48 -9.06 15.56
CA ILE A 79 -20.10 -8.91 15.08
C ILE A 79 -20.00 -9.87 13.90
N SER A 80 -20.08 -9.32 12.69
CA SER A 80 -20.35 -10.14 11.52
C SER A 80 -19.16 -11.05 11.35
N ALA A 81 -19.42 -12.33 11.14
CA ALA A 81 -18.43 -13.38 10.89
C ALA A 81 -17.71 -13.19 9.54
N PHE A 82 -17.47 -11.94 9.14
CA PHE A 82 -16.72 -11.57 7.96
C PHE A 82 -15.25 -11.91 8.21
N GLY A 83 -14.78 -13.04 7.65
CA GLY A 83 -13.35 -13.35 7.61
C GLY A 83 -12.87 -14.62 8.32
N VAL A 84 -13.74 -15.47 8.90
CA VAL A 84 -13.29 -16.74 9.49
C VAL A 84 -12.65 -17.69 8.46
N ASN A 85 -13.05 -17.57 7.18
CA ASN A 85 -12.53 -18.40 6.08
C ASN A 85 -12.00 -17.59 4.88
N HIS A 86 -11.73 -16.29 5.04
CA HIS A 86 -11.25 -15.48 3.91
C HIS A 86 -9.72 -15.65 3.75
N PRO A 87 -9.18 -16.10 2.59
CA PRO A 87 -7.76 -16.40 2.43
C PRO A 87 -6.86 -15.16 2.62
N GLY A 88 -7.39 -13.98 2.31
CA GLY A 88 -6.70 -12.70 2.50
C GLY A 88 -6.85 -12.04 3.86
N ILE A 89 -7.44 -12.71 4.86
CA ILE A 89 -7.57 -12.18 6.22
C ILE A 89 -6.83 -13.11 7.18
N ARG A 90 -6.02 -12.52 8.05
CA ARG A 90 -5.38 -13.22 9.17
C ARG A 90 -5.48 -12.38 10.45
N PRO A 91 -5.42 -12.98 11.64
CA PRO A 91 -5.20 -12.20 12.85
C PRO A 91 -3.80 -11.58 12.84
N SER A 92 -3.73 -10.32 13.25
CA SER A 92 -2.46 -9.63 13.48
C SER A 92 -1.71 -10.26 14.67
N PRO A 93 -0.40 -10.52 14.55
CA PRO A 93 0.41 -11.00 15.68
C PRO A 93 0.45 -10.04 16.88
N ALA A 94 0.36 -8.73 16.63
CA ALA A 94 0.50 -7.72 17.69
C ALA A 94 -0.83 -7.38 18.39
N SER A 95 -1.94 -7.35 17.64
CA SER A 95 -3.22 -6.84 18.15
C SER A 95 -4.38 -7.83 18.06
N SER A 96 -4.17 -9.02 17.46
CA SER A 96 -5.22 -10.00 17.13
C SER A 96 -6.36 -9.49 16.24
N GLN A 97 -6.28 -8.24 15.78
CA GLN A 97 -7.26 -7.67 14.85
C GLN A 97 -7.08 -8.28 13.46
N PRO A 98 -8.16 -8.44 12.68
CA PRO A 98 -8.05 -8.93 11.31
C PRO A 98 -7.21 -7.96 10.47
N ALA A 99 -6.23 -8.50 9.75
CA ALA A 99 -5.35 -7.77 8.86
C ALA A 99 -5.31 -8.43 7.49
N THR A 100 -5.01 -7.64 6.47
CA THR A 100 -4.89 -8.09 5.09
C THR A 100 -3.58 -7.66 4.48
N SER A 101 -3.03 -8.50 3.59
CA SER A 101 -1.75 -8.23 2.96
C SER A 101 -1.82 -7.03 2.02
N THR A 102 -0.76 -6.23 1.98
CA THR A 102 -0.53 -5.15 1.01
C THR A 102 -0.06 -5.64 -0.36
N GLY A 103 0.18 -6.95 -0.51
CA GLY A 103 0.79 -7.54 -1.72
C GLY A 103 2.32 -7.44 -1.76
N CYS A 104 2.94 -6.76 -0.78
CA CYS A 104 4.38 -6.75 -0.55
C CYS A 104 4.65 -7.29 0.86
N PHE A 105 5.35 -8.41 0.95
CA PHE A 105 5.62 -9.07 2.22
C PHE A 105 6.48 -8.23 3.16
N ASP A 106 7.47 -7.51 2.63
CA ASP A 106 8.34 -6.67 3.46
C ASP A 106 7.57 -5.45 3.98
N LEU A 107 6.68 -4.88 3.16
CA LEU A 107 5.78 -3.81 3.62
C LEU A 107 4.82 -4.31 4.72
N ASP A 108 4.30 -5.52 4.57
CA ASP A 108 3.45 -6.16 5.58
C ASP A 108 4.16 -6.31 6.94
N LYS A 109 5.46 -6.63 6.92
CA LYS A 109 6.31 -6.67 8.12
C LYS A 109 6.52 -5.28 8.71
N VAL A 110 6.86 -4.29 7.86
CA VAL A 110 7.10 -2.89 8.27
C VAL A 110 5.90 -2.30 9.00
N LEU A 111 4.67 -2.66 8.60
CA LEU A 111 3.44 -2.22 9.26
C LEU A 111 3.24 -2.81 10.68
N GLY A 112 4.03 -3.81 11.09
CA GLY A 112 3.98 -4.43 12.43
C GLY A 112 2.81 -5.40 12.65
N HIS A 113 1.88 -5.51 11.70
CA HIS A 113 0.72 -6.41 11.79
C HIS A 113 0.76 -7.57 10.79
N MET A 114 1.87 -7.78 10.08
CA MET A 114 1.97 -8.69 8.94
C MET A 114 0.92 -8.38 7.87
N GLY A 115 0.69 -7.09 7.63
CA GLY A 115 -0.35 -6.56 6.76
C GLY A 115 -0.92 -5.25 7.28
N LEU A 116 -1.96 -4.78 6.61
CA LEU A 116 -2.74 -3.61 7.01
C LEU A 116 -4.00 -4.08 7.76
N PRO A 117 -4.21 -3.69 9.03
CA PRO A 117 -5.44 -4.01 9.77
C PRO A 117 -6.70 -3.50 9.06
N LEU A 118 -7.80 -4.25 9.13
CA LEU A 118 -9.06 -3.82 8.57
C LEU A 118 -9.57 -2.55 9.30
N GLY A 119 -10.20 -1.65 8.54
CA GLY A 119 -10.64 -0.35 9.03
C GLY A 119 -9.52 0.67 9.19
N THR A 120 -8.33 0.38 8.64
CA THR A 120 -7.18 1.28 8.66
C THR A 120 -6.72 1.72 7.28
N SER A 121 -6.04 2.87 7.24
CA SER A 121 -5.50 3.48 6.02
C SER A 121 -3.99 3.66 6.07
N LEU A 122 -3.37 3.55 4.89
CA LEU A 122 -1.94 3.74 4.66
C LEU A 122 -1.71 4.82 3.60
N LEU A 123 -0.91 5.83 3.96
CA LEU A 123 -0.36 6.82 3.03
C LEU A 123 1.09 6.47 2.73
N ILE A 124 1.45 6.41 1.45
CA ILE A 124 2.84 6.30 0.99
C ILE A 124 3.20 7.60 0.30
N GLU A 125 4.04 8.37 0.97
CA GLU A 125 4.68 9.57 0.44
C GLU A 125 5.90 9.17 -0.39
N GLU A 126 6.16 9.92 -1.44
CA GLU A 126 7.41 9.84 -2.18
C GLU A 126 7.95 11.23 -2.46
N ARG A 127 9.22 11.42 -2.12
CA ARG A 127 10.00 12.61 -2.49
C ARG A 127 10.60 12.42 -3.88
N ASN A 128 10.88 13.51 -4.59
CA ASN A 128 11.44 13.55 -5.94
C ASN A 128 10.41 13.19 -7.04
N PHE A 129 10.89 13.19 -8.28
CA PHE A 129 10.09 12.96 -9.49
C PHE A 129 9.93 11.48 -9.86
N THR A 130 10.35 10.55 -9.00
CA THR A 130 10.15 9.11 -9.23
C THR A 130 8.77 8.67 -8.74
N GLU A 131 8.35 7.47 -9.16
CA GLU A 131 7.08 6.88 -8.74
C GLU A 131 7.26 5.41 -8.31
N PHE A 132 8.17 5.14 -7.37
CA PHE A 132 8.32 3.82 -6.74
C PHE A 132 7.04 3.41 -5.99
N ASN A 133 6.31 4.36 -5.41
CA ASN A 133 5.03 4.15 -4.76
C ASN A 133 3.99 3.49 -5.70
N SER A 134 4.10 3.68 -7.02
CA SER A 134 3.19 3.10 -8.01
C SER A 134 3.32 1.57 -8.07
N VAL A 135 4.50 1.03 -7.74
CA VAL A 135 4.74 -0.41 -7.66
C VAL A 135 3.93 -0.99 -6.49
N LEU A 136 3.98 -0.35 -5.32
CA LEU A 136 3.25 -0.78 -4.12
C LEU A 136 1.73 -0.75 -4.35
N VAL A 137 1.24 0.29 -5.03
CA VAL A 137 -0.17 0.36 -5.48
C VAL A 137 -0.56 -0.81 -6.36
N LYS A 138 0.28 -1.13 -7.36
CA LYS A 138 0.03 -2.25 -8.28
C LYS A 138 0.03 -3.59 -7.54
N LEU A 139 0.89 -3.77 -6.55
CA LEU A 139 0.94 -4.97 -5.70
C LEU A 139 -0.33 -5.10 -4.84
N MET A 140 -0.76 -4.02 -4.17
CA MET A 140 -2.00 -3.98 -3.38
C MET A 140 -3.22 -4.31 -4.24
N CYS A 141 -3.26 -3.76 -5.46
CA CYS A 141 -4.32 -4.05 -6.41
C CYS A 141 -4.32 -5.51 -6.84
N SER A 142 -3.16 -6.04 -7.23
CA SER A 142 -3.02 -7.42 -7.71
C SER A 142 -3.37 -8.44 -6.63
N GLN A 143 -2.95 -8.18 -5.38
CA GLN A 143 -3.27 -9.02 -4.24
C GLN A 143 -4.79 -9.16 -4.03
N GLY A 144 -5.53 -8.07 -4.15
CA GLY A 144 -6.99 -8.12 -4.03
C GLY A 144 -7.66 -8.93 -5.13
N ILE A 145 -7.17 -8.86 -6.36
CA ILE A 145 -7.74 -9.61 -7.48
C ILE A 145 -7.40 -11.09 -7.37
N ILE A 146 -6.17 -11.42 -6.95
CA ILE A 146 -5.81 -12.81 -6.70
C ILE A 146 -6.69 -13.38 -5.58
N HIS A 147 -6.89 -12.66 -4.47
CA HIS A 147 -7.81 -13.10 -3.41
C HIS A 147 -9.21 -13.38 -3.95
N ASN A 148 -9.74 -12.51 -4.81
CA ASN A 148 -11.05 -12.71 -5.44
C ASN A 148 -11.13 -13.95 -6.34
N ARG A 149 -10.00 -14.40 -6.89
CA ARG A 149 -9.89 -15.54 -7.83
C ARG A 149 -9.44 -16.84 -7.16
N VAL A 150 -9.16 -16.87 -5.86
CA VAL A 150 -8.78 -18.10 -5.16
C VAL A 150 -9.97 -19.07 -5.12
N GLU A 151 -9.79 -20.25 -5.71
CA GLU A 151 -10.81 -21.29 -5.91
C GLU A 151 -11.27 -21.99 -4.62
N ASP A 152 -10.51 -21.90 -3.52
CA ASP A 152 -10.87 -22.53 -2.24
C ASP A 152 -12.10 -21.88 -1.55
N ASN A 153 -12.60 -20.76 -2.08
CA ASN A 153 -13.80 -20.13 -1.53
C ASN A 153 -15.07 -20.83 -2.04
N LYS A 154 -15.87 -21.34 -1.09
CA LYS A 154 -17.25 -21.81 -1.32
C LYS A 154 -18.18 -20.71 -1.85
N GLU A 155 -17.74 -19.45 -1.85
CA GLU A 155 -18.47 -18.29 -2.37
C GLU A 155 -18.28 -18.16 -3.88
N LYS A 156 -19.29 -18.56 -4.65
CA LYS A 156 -19.32 -18.49 -6.13
C LYS A 156 -19.10 -17.09 -6.73
N ASN A 157 -19.16 -16.03 -5.92
CA ASN A 157 -19.14 -14.64 -6.39
C ASN A 157 -17.82 -13.88 -6.10
N GLY A 158 -16.79 -14.57 -5.62
CA GLY A 158 -15.49 -13.99 -5.27
C GLY A 158 -15.56 -13.13 -3.99
N ASN A 159 -14.44 -13.01 -3.28
CA ASN A 159 -14.39 -12.53 -1.89
C ASN A 159 -13.89 -11.09 -1.71
N THR A 160 -13.34 -10.47 -2.76
CA THR A 160 -12.66 -9.16 -2.68
C THR A 160 -13.09 -8.28 -3.84
N HIS A 161 -13.25 -6.98 -3.59
CA HIS A 161 -13.52 -5.99 -4.62
C HIS A 161 -12.60 -4.79 -4.45
N LEU A 162 -12.10 -4.26 -5.57
CA LEU A 162 -11.21 -3.10 -5.58
C LEU A 162 -11.93 -1.86 -6.07
N ILE A 163 -11.69 -0.75 -5.37
CA ILE A 163 -12.19 0.56 -5.76
C ILE A 163 -10.99 1.48 -5.95
N ILE A 164 -10.81 1.97 -7.17
CA ILE A 164 -9.67 2.83 -7.53
C ILE A 164 -10.17 4.23 -7.81
N LEU A 165 -9.67 5.21 -7.05
CA LEU A 165 -9.92 6.63 -7.29
C LEU A 165 -8.87 7.16 -8.28
N SER A 166 -9.15 7.00 -9.57
CA SER A 166 -8.26 7.47 -10.64
C SER A 166 -9.05 7.75 -11.90
N ALA A 167 -8.65 8.77 -12.66
CA ALA A 167 -9.20 9.04 -13.98
C ALA A 167 -8.70 8.03 -15.03
N SER A 168 -7.51 7.46 -14.85
CA SER A 168 -6.92 6.52 -15.80
C SER A 168 -7.32 5.08 -15.48
N GLN A 169 -7.92 4.40 -16.46
CA GLN A 169 -8.24 2.97 -16.39
C GLN A 169 -7.05 2.08 -16.79
N SER A 170 -5.90 2.66 -17.20
CA SER A 170 -4.73 1.89 -17.64
C SER A 170 -4.17 1.01 -16.52
N LEU A 171 -4.28 1.45 -15.27
CA LEU A 171 -3.77 0.75 -14.10
C LEU A 171 -4.28 -0.70 -14.01
N GLY A 172 -5.54 -0.95 -14.37
CA GLY A 172 -6.11 -2.30 -14.36
C GLY A 172 -5.41 -3.28 -15.33
N LYS A 173 -4.85 -2.77 -16.44
CA LYS A 173 -4.11 -3.57 -17.43
C LYS A 173 -2.64 -3.77 -17.06
N GLU A 174 -2.12 -2.98 -16.13
CA GLU A 174 -0.71 -2.98 -15.72
C GLU A 174 -0.44 -3.85 -14.49
N LEU A 175 -1.47 -4.43 -13.89
CA LEU A 175 -1.36 -5.20 -12.67
C LEU A 175 -0.47 -6.44 -12.86
N PRO A 176 0.54 -6.65 -11.99
CA PRO A 176 1.43 -7.80 -12.09
C PRO A 176 0.74 -9.14 -11.80
N GLY A 177 1.26 -10.20 -12.43
CA GLY A 177 0.88 -11.58 -12.14
C GLY A 177 1.73 -12.21 -11.03
N VAL A 178 1.25 -13.32 -10.48
CA VAL A 178 1.97 -14.10 -9.48
C VAL A 178 3.26 -14.69 -10.09
N TYR A 179 4.35 -14.59 -9.33
CA TYR A 179 5.63 -15.18 -9.70
C TYR A 179 5.56 -16.71 -9.69
N LYS A 180 5.76 -17.34 -10.85
CA LYS A 180 5.69 -18.81 -11.01
C LYS A 180 7.06 -19.50 -10.93
N GLY A 181 8.06 -18.86 -10.34
CA GLY A 181 9.43 -19.39 -10.28
C GLY A 181 10.32 -18.95 -11.46
N SER A 182 11.56 -19.45 -11.48
CA SER A 182 12.50 -19.19 -12.58
C SER A 182 12.02 -19.85 -13.87
N LYS A 183 12.59 -19.48 -15.02
CA LYS A 183 12.28 -20.14 -16.32
C LYS A 183 12.46 -21.66 -16.25
N LYS A 184 13.43 -22.13 -15.46
CA LYS A 184 13.66 -23.56 -15.19
C LYS A 184 12.52 -24.18 -14.38
N ASP A 185 12.07 -23.49 -13.34
CA ASP A 185 10.99 -23.95 -12.46
C ASP A 185 9.65 -23.97 -13.17
N ILE A 186 9.35 -22.92 -13.96
CA ILE A 186 8.16 -22.86 -14.81
C ILE A 186 8.14 -24.01 -15.81
N LYS A 187 9.29 -24.34 -16.41
CA LYS A 187 9.38 -25.49 -17.33
C LYS A 187 9.16 -26.80 -16.58
N LYS A 188 9.75 -26.95 -15.40
CA LYS A 188 9.59 -28.13 -14.54
C LYS A 188 8.14 -28.29 -14.04
N SER A 189 7.47 -27.21 -13.66
CA SER A 189 6.08 -27.22 -13.20
C SER A 189 5.13 -27.56 -14.35
N LYS A 190 5.33 -26.99 -15.53
CA LYS A 190 4.58 -27.34 -16.74
C LYS A 190 4.74 -28.81 -17.12
N ILE A 191 5.97 -29.33 -17.09
CA ILE A 191 6.23 -30.76 -17.34
C ILE A 191 5.52 -31.62 -16.28
N SER A 192 5.56 -31.21 -15.01
CA SER A 192 4.85 -31.93 -13.94
C SER A 192 3.34 -31.90 -14.11
N GLU A 193 2.75 -30.77 -14.52
CA GLU A 193 1.32 -30.63 -14.82
C GLU A 193 0.90 -31.47 -16.04
N GLU A 194 1.71 -31.48 -17.11
CA GLU A 194 1.48 -32.32 -18.29
C GLU A 194 1.59 -33.81 -17.94
N GLN A 195 2.59 -34.20 -17.14
CA GLN A 195 2.72 -35.57 -16.64
C GLN A 195 1.53 -35.99 -15.77
N LYS A 196 1.04 -35.10 -14.90
CA LYS A 196 -0.18 -35.37 -14.11
C LYS A 196 -1.40 -35.56 -15.00
N LYS A 197 -1.56 -34.77 -16.07
CA LYS A 197 -2.64 -34.92 -17.06
C LYS A 197 -2.53 -36.21 -17.88
N LEU A 198 -1.31 -36.69 -18.15
CA LEU A 198 -1.05 -37.91 -18.91
C LEU A 198 -1.05 -39.20 -18.05
N SER A 199 -0.96 -39.08 -16.73
CA SER A 199 -0.82 -40.23 -15.80
C SER A 199 -2.06 -41.13 -15.65
N VAL A 200 -3.18 -40.82 -16.31
CA VAL A 200 -4.38 -41.67 -16.29
C VAL A 200 -4.37 -42.73 -17.41
N GLN A 201 -3.52 -42.60 -18.45
CA GLN A 201 -3.49 -43.54 -19.59
C GLN A 201 -2.31 -44.54 -19.58
N ASN A 202 -1.25 -44.31 -18.81
CA ASN A 202 -0.03 -45.13 -18.87
C ASN A 202 0.28 -45.90 -17.57
N LEU A 203 -0.76 -46.40 -16.88
CA LEU A 203 -0.60 -47.26 -15.71
C LEU A 203 -0.15 -48.70 -16.05
N ASN A 204 0.20 -48.99 -17.30
CA ASN A 204 0.48 -50.36 -17.76
C ASN A 204 1.88 -50.59 -18.37
N GLU A 205 2.81 -49.64 -18.25
CA GLU A 205 4.19 -49.81 -18.74
C GLU A 205 5.24 -49.40 -17.68
N GLU A 206 5.11 -49.92 -16.46
CA GLU A 206 6.18 -49.88 -15.46
C GLU A 206 7.15 -51.06 -15.64
N LYS A 207 7.98 -51.08 -16.69
CA LYS A 207 9.26 -51.84 -16.69
C LYS A 207 10.30 -51.24 -17.65
N SER A 208 10.87 -50.08 -17.31
CA SER A 208 12.31 -49.80 -17.54
C SER A 208 12.70 -48.42 -17.04
N THR A 209 13.16 -48.32 -15.80
CA THR A 209 14.04 -47.20 -15.40
C THR A 209 15.46 -47.51 -15.91
N PRO A 210 16.07 -46.70 -16.80
CA PRO A 210 17.45 -46.94 -17.21
C PRO A 210 18.40 -46.64 -16.04
N SER A 211 19.27 -47.62 -15.78
CA SER A 211 20.30 -47.67 -14.73
C SER A 211 21.43 -46.64 -14.92
N ARG A 212 21.13 -45.34 -14.90
CA ARG A 212 22.14 -44.26 -14.99
C ARG A 212 22.08 -43.25 -13.84
N TYR A 213 21.32 -43.53 -12.78
CA TYR A 213 21.15 -42.64 -11.63
C TYR A 213 21.79 -43.13 -10.32
N LYS A 214 22.56 -44.23 -10.35
CA LYS A 214 23.16 -44.79 -9.12
C LYS A 214 24.47 -44.14 -8.68
N ASP A 215 25.02 -43.18 -9.44
CA ASP A 215 26.40 -42.72 -9.23
C ASP A 215 26.59 -41.21 -9.02
N LEU A 216 25.62 -40.55 -8.39
CA LEU A 216 25.74 -39.13 -7.98
C LEU A 216 25.58 -38.95 -6.46
N LYS A 217 26.09 -39.89 -5.66
CA LYS A 217 25.99 -39.84 -4.19
C LYS A 217 26.87 -38.77 -3.53
N ILE A 218 27.91 -38.28 -4.22
CA ILE A 218 28.84 -37.29 -3.64
C ILE A 218 28.37 -35.85 -3.89
N ALA A 219 27.80 -35.55 -5.07
CA ALA A 219 27.28 -34.22 -5.39
C ALA A 219 26.04 -33.84 -4.54
N TRP A 220 25.32 -34.83 -3.99
CA TRP A 220 24.18 -34.59 -3.10
C TRP A 220 24.59 -34.08 -1.71
N LYS A 221 25.79 -34.42 -1.25
CA LYS A 221 26.24 -34.10 0.11
C LYS A 221 26.65 -32.63 0.27
N TYR A 222 27.18 -32.02 -0.78
CA TYR A 222 27.48 -30.57 -0.80
C TYR A 222 26.25 -29.70 -1.06
N LYS A 223 25.25 -30.22 -1.81
CA LYS A 223 23.96 -29.52 -2.02
C LYS A 223 23.18 -29.34 -0.72
N PHE A 224 23.21 -30.32 0.18
CA PHE A 224 22.52 -30.25 1.47
C PHE A 224 23.11 -29.23 2.44
N VAL A 225 24.43 -28.99 2.39
CA VAL A 225 25.11 -28.01 3.25
C VAL A 225 24.91 -26.58 2.74
N ASP A 226 24.88 -26.39 1.42
CA ASP A 226 24.57 -25.10 0.79
C ASP A 226 23.06 -24.78 0.90
N GLU A 227 22.19 -25.80 0.82
CA GLU A 227 20.78 -25.69 1.17
C GLU A 227 20.61 -25.30 2.64
N GLN A 228 21.29 -25.92 3.61
CA GLN A 228 21.18 -25.50 5.02
C GLN A 228 21.67 -24.07 5.31
N ARG A 229 22.59 -23.51 4.52
CA ARG A 229 22.99 -22.09 4.63
C ARG A 229 22.05 -21.14 3.90
N GLY A 230 21.50 -21.54 2.75
CA GLY A 230 20.47 -20.78 2.03
C GLY A 230 19.09 -20.82 2.72
N VAL A 231 18.80 -21.91 3.45
CA VAL A 231 17.58 -22.18 4.19
C VAL A 231 17.50 -21.31 5.45
N LYS A 232 18.61 -21.03 6.15
CA LYS A 232 18.58 -20.10 7.30
C LYS A 232 18.15 -18.66 6.97
N ASN A 233 18.38 -18.22 5.72
CA ASN A 233 17.90 -16.91 5.25
C ASN A 233 16.51 -16.98 4.58
N ALA A 234 16.04 -18.17 4.20
CA ALA A 234 14.72 -18.39 3.58
C ALA A 234 13.63 -18.87 4.57
N GLU A 235 14.02 -19.46 5.71
CA GLU A 235 13.12 -20.02 6.74
C GLU A 235 12.29 -18.97 7.49
N ALA A 236 12.77 -17.72 7.56
CA ALA A 236 11.97 -16.62 8.13
C ALA A 236 10.79 -16.21 7.23
N GLY A 237 10.83 -16.54 5.94
CA GLY A 237 9.74 -16.28 4.98
C GLY A 237 8.82 -17.49 4.75
N ASP A 238 9.37 -18.71 4.77
CA ASP A 238 8.62 -19.92 4.38
C ASP A 238 7.86 -20.60 5.52
N SER A 239 8.21 -20.34 6.79
CA SER A 239 7.49 -20.92 7.93
C SER A 239 6.04 -20.38 8.04
N LEU A 240 5.82 -19.11 7.68
CA LEU A 240 4.52 -18.43 7.74
C LEU A 240 3.58 -18.76 6.57
N SER A 241 4.12 -19.26 5.45
CA SER A 241 3.33 -19.66 4.28
C SER A 241 2.47 -20.90 4.56
N SER A 242 2.88 -21.70 5.54
CA SER A 242 2.21 -22.94 5.95
C SER A 242 0.93 -22.72 6.78
N GLU A 243 0.88 -21.68 7.61
CA GLU A 243 -0.25 -21.40 8.50
C GLU A 243 -1.37 -20.63 7.79
N TYR A 244 -1.01 -19.70 6.90
CA TYR A 244 -1.96 -18.88 6.14
C TYR A 244 -1.69 -18.97 4.63
N PRO A 245 -2.06 -20.09 3.98
CA PRO A 245 -1.88 -20.25 2.54
C PRO A 245 -2.67 -19.18 1.78
N ASN A 246 -2.11 -18.69 0.67
CA ASN A 246 -2.72 -17.68 -0.19
C ASN A 246 -2.97 -16.29 0.47
N TYR A 247 -2.43 -16.02 1.66
CA TYR A 247 -2.56 -14.72 2.32
C TYR A 247 -1.80 -13.62 1.57
N ASN A 248 -0.51 -13.84 1.29
CA ASN A 248 0.35 -12.98 0.48
C ASN A 248 0.90 -13.79 -0.68
N HIS A 249 1.00 -13.17 -1.86
CA HIS A 249 1.65 -13.77 -3.02
C HIS A 249 2.88 -12.97 -3.41
N GLN A 250 3.94 -13.66 -3.81
CA GLN A 250 5.04 -13.02 -4.51
C GLN A 250 4.61 -12.68 -5.93
N PHE A 251 4.62 -11.40 -6.29
CA PHE A 251 4.34 -10.94 -7.64
C PHE A 251 5.62 -10.76 -8.47
N ASP A 252 5.47 -10.87 -9.79
CA ASP A 252 6.50 -10.49 -10.76
C ASP A 252 6.07 -9.17 -11.43
N ILE A 253 6.71 -8.07 -11.06
CA ILE A 253 6.41 -6.70 -11.55
C ILE A 253 6.52 -6.60 -13.08
N THR A 254 7.35 -7.46 -13.71
CA THR A 254 7.51 -7.48 -15.17
C THR A 254 6.42 -8.25 -15.90
N SER A 255 5.64 -9.05 -15.17
CA SER A 255 4.53 -9.83 -15.70
C SER A 255 3.23 -9.04 -15.68
N ARG A 256 2.15 -9.63 -16.21
CA ARG A 256 0.80 -9.09 -16.16
C ARG A 256 -0.18 -10.15 -15.70
N LEU A 257 -1.23 -9.72 -15.01
CA LEU A 257 -2.31 -10.58 -14.57
C LEU A 257 -3.12 -11.06 -15.78
N LEU A 258 -3.34 -12.38 -15.86
CA LEU A 258 -4.13 -13.02 -16.91
C LEU A 258 -5.22 -13.90 -16.27
N PRO A 259 -6.50 -13.75 -16.63
CA PRO A 259 -7.06 -12.69 -17.49
C PRO A 259 -6.97 -11.30 -16.83
N ALA A 260 -7.11 -10.24 -17.64
CA ALA A 260 -7.17 -8.87 -17.12
C ALA A 260 -8.39 -8.71 -16.17
N PRO A 261 -8.34 -7.76 -15.22
CA PRO A 261 -9.44 -7.52 -14.28
C PRO A 261 -10.75 -7.17 -14.99
N THR A 262 -11.85 -7.74 -14.51
CA THR A 262 -13.19 -7.41 -15.01
C THR A 262 -13.86 -6.35 -14.14
N SER A 263 -14.93 -5.71 -14.65
CA SER A 263 -15.67 -4.69 -13.89
C SER A 263 -16.33 -5.20 -12.61
N ASN A 264 -16.49 -6.52 -12.45
CA ASN A 264 -17.01 -7.13 -11.21
C ASN A 264 -15.95 -7.23 -10.12
N GLU A 265 -14.67 -7.21 -10.50
CA GLU A 265 -13.52 -7.30 -9.59
C GLU A 265 -13.01 -5.91 -9.19
N LEU A 266 -13.17 -4.93 -10.09
CA LEU A 266 -12.58 -3.62 -9.97
C LEU A 266 -13.52 -2.52 -10.49
N THR A 267 -13.76 -1.51 -9.66
CA THR A 267 -14.51 -0.29 -9.99
C THR A 267 -13.59 0.93 -9.99
N PHE A 268 -13.65 1.74 -11.05
CA PHE A 268 -12.98 3.05 -11.10
C PHE A 268 -13.96 4.17 -10.72
N ILE A 269 -13.52 5.09 -9.87
CA ILE A 269 -14.22 6.34 -9.56
C ILE A 269 -13.36 7.50 -10.04
N ASN A 270 -13.95 8.44 -10.77
CA ASN A 270 -13.24 9.57 -11.33
C ASN A 270 -13.04 10.67 -10.27
N PRO A 271 -11.80 11.08 -9.95
CA PRO A 271 -11.51 12.13 -8.96
C PRO A 271 -11.92 13.54 -9.42
N THR A 272 -12.27 13.75 -10.69
CA THR A 272 -12.73 15.05 -11.19
C THR A 272 -14.17 15.37 -10.80
N GLU A 273 -14.94 14.39 -10.30
CA GLU A 273 -16.31 14.58 -9.84
C GLU A 273 -16.38 15.39 -8.53
N PRO A 274 -17.53 15.99 -8.18
CA PRO A 274 -17.72 16.62 -6.88
C PRO A 274 -17.49 15.63 -5.72
N VAL A 275 -16.87 16.08 -4.62
CA VAL A 275 -16.53 15.25 -3.46
C VAL A 275 -17.72 14.44 -2.94
N ALA A 276 -18.90 15.06 -2.84
CA ALA A 276 -20.12 14.37 -2.40
C ALA A 276 -20.52 13.21 -3.34
N SER A 277 -20.32 13.34 -4.66
CA SER A 277 -20.56 12.26 -5.63
C SER A 277 -19.59 11.10 -5.41
N ILE A 278 -18.31 11.41 -5.20
CA ILE A 278 -17.26 10.40 -4.96
C ILE A 278 -17.59 9.57 -3.72
N ILE A 279 -17.90 10.23 -2.59
CA ILE A 279 -18.26 9.56 -1.33
C ILE A 279 -19.54 8.72 -1.48
N ASN A 280 -20.58 9.25 -2.14
CA ASN A 280 -21.82 8.52 -2.37
C ASN A 280 -21.64 7.29 -3.28
N LYS A 281 -20.83 7.40 -4.34
CA LYS A 281 -20.49 6.28 -5.22
C LYS A 281 -19.71 5.21 -4.45
N LEU A 282 -18.74 5.63 -3.65
CA LEU A 282 -17.96 4.72 -2.80
C LEU A 282 -18.87 3.95 -1.82
N ASP A 283 -19.76 4.64 -1.10
CA ASP A 283 -20.71 4.01 -0.18
C ASP A 283 -21.64 3.02 -0.90
N ARG A 284 -22.16 3.39 -2.07
CA ARG A 284 -23.01 2.51 -2.89
C ARG A 284 -22.27 1.27 -3.39
N THR A 285 -21.05 1.41 -3.93
CA THR A 285 -20.25 0.27 -4.40
C THR A 285 -19.92 -0.68 -3.25
N ILE A 286 -19.62 -0.15 -2.06
CA ILE A 286 -19.36 -0.95 -0.87
C ILE A 286 -20.61 -1.72 -0.42
N GLN A 287 -21.80 -1.10 -0.47
CA GLN A 287 -23.07 -1.75 -0.17
C GLN A 287 -23.45 -2.82 -1.19
N GLN A 288 -23.22 -2.57 -2.48
CA GLN A 288 -23.43 -3.56 -3.55
C GLN A 288 -22.58 -4.81 -3.37
N HIS A 289 -21.39 -4.66 -2.80
CA HIS A 289 -20.47 -5.74 -2.48
C HIS A 289 -20.41 -6.03 -0.97
N SER A 290 -21.57 -6.20 -0.31
CA SER A 290 -21.69 -6.33 1.16
C SER A 290 -20.85 -7.46 1.78
N ASN A 291 -20.68 -8.57 1.05
CA ASN A 291 -19.96 -9.76 1.53
C ASN A 291 -18.55 -9.86 0.93
N LYS A 292 -17.94 -8.74 0.53
CA LYS A 292 -16.56 -8.72 0.03
C LYS A 292 -15.66 -7.83 0.87
N LEU A 293 -14.37 -8.20 0.90
CA LEU A 293 -13.31 -7.36 1.40
C LEU A 293 -13.09 -6.25 0.38
N ILE A 294 -13.08 -5.01 0.85
CA ILE A 294 -12.97 -3.85 -0.03
C ILE A 294 -11.58 -3.24 0.13
N ARG A 295 -10.86 -3.11 -0.98
CA ARG A 295 -9.59 -2.38 -1.05
C ARG A 295 -9.82 -1.09 -1.80
N ILE A 296 -9.72 0.03 -1.07
CA ILE A 296 -9.79 1.37 -1.65
C ILE A 296 -8.37 1.81 -1.96
N VAL A 297 -8.11 2.22 -3.20
CA VAL A 297 -6.78 2.59 -3.66
C VAL A 297 -6.83 3.97 -4.32
N ILE A 298 -5.98 4.88 -3.86
CA ILE A 298 -5.87 6.25 -4.35
C ILE A 298 -4.46 6.45 -4.90
N PRO A 299 -4.20 6.08 -6.17
CA PRO A 299 -2.90 6.31 -6.79
C PRO A 299 -2.66 7.81 -6.98
N SER A 300 -1.48 8.28 -6.60
CA SER A 300 -0.97 9.62 -6.89
C SER A 300 -2.00 10.72 -6.55
N LEU A 301 -2.46 10.73 -5.30
CA LEU A 301 -3.34 11.74 -4.72
C LEU A 301 -2.78 13.14 -5.01
N LEU A 302 -3.63 14.06 -5.46
CA LEU A 302 -3.26 15.42 -5.85
C LEU A 302 -2.22 15.52 -6.98
N HIS A 303 -2.06 14.49 -7.82
CA HIS A 303 -1.27 14.64 -9.04
C HIS A 303 -1.94 15.67 -9.99
N PRO A 304 -1.24 16.75 -10.42
CA PRO A 304 -1.85 17.87 -11.15
C PRO A 304 -2.45 17.49 -12.51
N ALA A 305 -1.98 16.40 -13.14
CA ALA A 305 -2.56 15.92 -14.39
C ALA A 305 -3.88 15.14 -14.21
N THR A 306 -4.21 14.73 -12.98
CA THR A 306 -5.38 13.90 -12.67
C THR A 306 -6.42 14.66 -11.85
N TYR A 307 -5.98 15.50 -10.92
CA TYR A 307 -6.85 16.27 -10.04
C TYR A 307 -7.04 17.71 -10.54
N PRO A 308 -8.28 18.23 -10.59
CA PRO A 308 -8.52 19.60 -11.00
C PRO A 308 -8.00 20.60 -9.95
N PRO A 309 -7.65 21.84 -10.32
CA PRO A 309 -7.12 22.85 -9.39
C PRO A 309 -7.99 23.09 -8.15
N ARG A 310 -9.31 22.96 -8.28
CA ARG A 310 -10.25 23.07 -7.14
C ARG A 310 -9.97 22.08 -6.02
N MET A 311 -9.43 20.88 -6.33
CA MET A 311 -9.12 19.87 -5.32
C MET A 311 -7.89 20.25 -4.49
N PHE A 312 -7.05 21.17 -4.95
CA PHE A 312 -5.90 21.66 -4.16
C PHE A 312 -6.33 22.65 -3.07
N LEU A 313 -7.59 23.09 -3.06
CA LEU A 313 -8.15 23.85 -1.95
C LEU A 313 -8.29 22.93 -0.74
N SER A 314 -7.75 23.33 0.41
CA SER A 314 -7.82 22.56 1.66
C SER A 314 -9.26 22.15 1.99
N SER A 315 -10.25 23.03 1.77
CA SER A 315 -11.66 22.70 2.04
C SER A 315 -12.17 21.49 1.24
N GLU A 316 -11.74 21.32 0.00
CA GLU A 316 -12.20 20.23 -0.88
C GLU A 316 -11.47 18.92 -0.57
N VAL A 317 -10.13 18.94 -0.52
CA VAL A 317 -9.35 17.73 -0.27
C VAL A 317 -9.54 17.20 1.15
N LEU A 318 -9.60 18.08 2.16
CA LEU A 318 -9.81 17.64 3.54
C LEU A 318 -11.23 17.09 3.72
N LEU A 319 -12.23 17.64 3.02
CA LEU A 319 -13.59 17.08 3.03
C LEU A 319 -13.60 15.68 2.38
N LEU A 320 -12.87 15.49 1.28
CA LEU A 320 -12.71 14.19 0.65
C LEU A 320 -12.04 13.20 1.61
N MET A 321 -10.90 13.56 2.21
CA MET A 321 -10.17 12.70 3.15
C MET A 321 -11.00 12.37 4.39
N HIS A 322 -11.70 13.36 4.95
CA HIS A 322 -12.61 13.15 6.07
C HIS A 322 -13.75 12.19 5.70
N GLY A 323 -14.36 12.34 4.52
CA GLY A 323 -15.38 11.44 4.00
C GLY A 323 -14.88 10.01 3.81
N LEU A 324 -13.66 9.85 3.27
CA LEU A 324 -13.01 8.55 3.10
C LEU A 324 -12.71 7.89 4.45
N ARG A 325 -12.19 8.64 5.42
CA ARG A 325 -11.99 8.16 6.81
C ARG A 325 -13.32 7.73 7.42
N GLY A 326 -14.39 8.51 7.23
CA GLY A 326 -15.74 8.18 7.67
C GLY A 326 -16.25 6.85 7.09
N ILE A 327 -16.08 6.64 5.78
CA ILE A 327 -16.43 5.37 5.11
C ILE A 327 -15.61 4.20 5.66
N LEU A 328 -14.31 4.40 5.84
CA LEU A 328 -13.40 3.38 6.34
C LEU A 328 -13.77 2.93 7.76
N LYS A 329 -14.11 3.87 8.64
CA LYS A 329 -14.56 3.55 10.01
C LYS A 329 -15.97 2.98 10.04
N LYS A 330 -16.88 3.41 9.13
CA LYS A 330 -18.23 2.82 8.96
C LYS A 330 -18.17 1.34 8.57
N TYR A 331 -17.22 0.94 7.73
CA TYR A 331 -17.03 -0.43 7.27
C TYR A 331 -15.71 -1.04 7.76
N SER A 332 -15.37 -0.79 9.02
CA SER A 332 -14.07 -1.16 9.61
C SER A 332 -13.78 -2.66 9.61
N SER A 333 -14.81 -3.52 9.58
CA SER A 333 -14.64 -4.98 9.54
C SER A 333 -14.21 -5.54 8.19
N ARG A 334 -14.21 -4.74 7.11
CA ARG A 334 -13.99 -5.25 5.74
C ARG A 334 -13.33 -4.30 4.75
N CYS A 335 -13.07 -3.05 5.13
CA CYS A 335 -12.46 -2.05 4.25
C CYS A 335 -11.02 -1.75 4.67
N VAL A 336 -10.14 -1.55 3.69
CA VAL A 336 -8.81 -0.95 3.88
C VAL A 336 -8.57 0.11 2.81
N LEU A 337 -7.72 1.09 3.11
CA LEU A 337 -7.40 2.16 2.17
C LEU A 337 -5.88 2.30 2.02
N MET A 338 -5.40 2.39 0.77
CA MET A 338 -4.02 2.75 0.46
C MET A 338 -4.03 3.97 -0.47
N GLY A 339 -3.34 5.05 -0.07
CA GLY A 339 -3.12 6.23 -0.89
C GLY A 339 -1.62 6.43 -1.14
N THR A 340 -1.26 7.00 -2.29
CA THR A 340 0.10 7.49 -2.53
C THR A 340 0.08 8.96 -2.90
N ILE A 341 1.14 9.71 -2.58
CA ILE A 341 1.25 11.14 -2.87
C ILE A 341 2.71 11.51 -3.17
N SER A 342 2.91 12.37 -4.15
CA SER A 342 4.21 13.01 -4.40
C SER A 342 4.30 14.27 -3.55
N THR A 343 5.28 14.35 -2.64
CA THR A 343 5.31 15.41 -1.63
C THR A 343 5.84 16.75 -2.16
N ASP A 344 6.65 16.74 -3.22
CA ASP A 344 7.42 17.92 -3.68
C ASP A 344 6.55 19.10 -4.14
N ILE A 345 5.32 18.82 -4.59
CA ILE A 345 4.38 19.81 -5.11
C ILE A 345 3.34 20.24 -4.06
N ILE A 346 3.36 19.63 -2.88
CA ILE A 346 2.35 19.81 -1.84
C ILE A 346 2.93 20.69 -0.75
N ASP A 347 2.16 21.69 -0.34
CA ASP A 347 2.53 22.55 0.78
C ASP A 347 2.65 21.73 2.08
N SER A 348 3.67 22.02 2.89
CA SER A 348 3.96 21.24 4.09
C SER A 348 2.83 21.26 5.11
N PHE A 349 2.07 22.36 5.21
CA PHE A 349 0.93 22.43 6.12
C PHE A 349 -0.22 21.55 5.61
N LEU A 350 -0.51 21.58 4.31
CA LEU A 350 -1.49 20.68 3.72
C LEU A 350 -1.08 19.21 3.87
N LEU A 351 0.20 18.88 3.65
CA LEU A 351 0.72 17.53 3.82
C LEU A 351 0.51 17.01 5.25
N ALA A 352 0.88 17.79 6.26
CA ALA A 352 0.67 17.44 7.68
C ALA A 352 -0.82 17.23 8.01
N GLN A 353 -1.72 18.01 7.39
CA GLN A 353 -3.17 17.79 7.52
C GLN A 353 -3.61 16.47 6.88
N LEU A 354 -3.08 16.13 5.70
CA LEU A 354 -3.37 14.87 5.03
C LEU A 354 -2.87 13.68 5.85
N GLU A 355 -1.61 13.72 6.34
CA GLU A 355 -1.03 12.69 7.21
C GLU A 355 -1.93 12.36 8.41
N ASN A 356 -2.58 13.37 9.00
CA ASN A 356 -3.48 13.18 10.14
C ASN A 356 -4.75 12.36 9.82
N PHE A 357 -5.20 12.35 8.56
CA PHE A 357 -6.36 11.53 8.15
C PHE A 357 -6.02 10.05 7.97
N PHE A 358 -4.75 9.72 7.78
CA PHE A 358 -4.29 8.35 7.60
C PHE A 358 -3.88 7.71 8.92
N ASP A 359 -4.16 6.43 9.08
CA ASP A 359 -3.80 5.68 10.30
C ASP A 359 -2.31 5.30 10.30
N SER A 360 -1.70 5.22 9.12
CA SER A 360 -0.27 4.94 8.91
C SER A 360 0.29 5.78 7.76
N VAL A 361 1.56 6.16 7.89
CA VAL A 361 2.26 7.05 6.97
C VAL A 361 3.69 6.55 6.82
N LEU A 362 4.07 6.26 5.58
CA LEU A 362 5.41 5.84 5.19
C LEU A 362 5.94 6.81 4.13
N ASN A 363 7.21 7.16 4.22
CA ASN A 363 7.85 8.08 3.28
C ASN A 363 9.00 7.38 2.56
N LEU A 364 8.91 7.34 1.23
CA LEU A 364 9.96 6.87 0.35
C LEU A 364 10.85 8.05 -0.04
N GLU A 365 12.13 7.97 0.30
CA GLU A 365 13.17 8.92 -0.10
C GLU A 365 14.13 8.26 -1.10
N PRO A 366 13.91 8.42 -2.42
CA PRO A 366 14.84 7.96 -3.43
C PRO A 366 16.22 8.61 -3.27
N PHE A 367 17.28 7.84 -3.48
CA PHE A 367 18.64 8.36 -3.44
C PHE A 367 18.91 9.36 -4.57
N GLY A 368 19.59 10.45 -4.21
CA GLY A 368 20.11 11.40 -5.19
C GLY A 368 21.20 10.77 -6.07
N GLN A 369 21.56 11.48 -7.14
CA GLN A 369 22.52 11.01 -8.13
C GLN A 369 23.90 10.64 -7.53
N ASP A 370 24.39 11.41 -6.55
CA ASP A 370 25.69 11.18 -5.93
C ASP A 370 25.74 9.87 -5.14
N MET A 371 24.70 9.61 -4.35
CA MET A 371 24.58 8.37 -3.56
C MET A 371 24.40 7.16 -4.48
N MET A 372 23.62 7.29 -5.56
CA MET A 372 23.50 6.22 -6.56
C MET A 372 24.84 5.88 -7.22
N GLN A 373 25.63 6.88 -7.61
CA GLN A 373 26.97 6.65 -8.18
C GLN A 373 27.94 6.02 -7.18
N PHE A 374 27.85 6.42 -5.90
CA PHE A 374 28.64 5.81 -4.83
C PHE A 374 28.29 4.32 -4.65
N LEU A 375 27.00 3.99 -4.57
CA LEU A 375 26.53 2.60 -4.47
C LEU A 375 26.90 1.76 -5.69
N GLU A 376 26.81 2.32 -6.90
CA GLU A 376 27.22 1.65 -8.13
C GLU A 376 28.73 1.36 -8.16
N ARG A 377 29.55 2.23 -7.56
CA ARG A 377 31.00 2.02 -7.43
C ARG A 377 31.32 0.87 -6.47
N ILE A 378 30.73 0.89 -5.27
CA ILE A 378 30.98 -0.11 -4.22
C ILE A 378 30.46 -1.48 -4.66
N TYR A 379 29.24 -1.53 -5.19
CA TYR A 379 28.60 -2.77 -5.58
C TYR A 379 28.80 -3.11 -7.07
N LYS A 380 29.89 -2.65 -7.68
CA LYS A 380 30.21 -2.91 -9.10
C LYS A 380 30.20 -4.41 -9.44
N THR A 381 30.66 -5.26 -8.53
CA THR A 381 30.67 -6.71 -8.70
C THR A 381 29.33 -7.37 -8.34
N GLN A 382 28.44 -6.66 -7.64
CA GLN A 382 27.18 -7.18 -7.10
C GLN A 382 26.02 -6.18 -7.31
N PRO A 383 25.61 -5.91 -8.56
CA PRO A 383 24.60 -4.89 -8.86
C PRO A 383 23.22 -5.18 -8.23
N GLY A 384 22.94 -6.43 -7.85
CA GLY A 384 21.71 -6.81 -7.16
C GLY A 384 21.59 -6.32 -5.72
N LYS A 385 22.68 -5.81 -5.12
CA LYS A 385 22.68 -5.23 -3.77
C LYS A 385 22.42 -3.72 -3.75
N ILE A 386 22.41 -3.06 -4.91
CA ILE A 386 22.20 -1.61 -4.99
C ILE A 386 20.77 -1.30 -4.56
N GLN A 387 20.64 -0.59 -3.44
CA GLN A 387 19.38 -0.03 -2.94
C GLN A 387 19.12 1.31 -3.64
N GLN A 388 17.84 1.71 -3.71
CA GLN A 388 17.41 2.86 -4.51
C GLN A 388 16.92 4.05 -3.69
N GLY A 389 16.72 3.85 -2.38
CA GLY A 389 16.33 4.90 -1.47
C GLY A 389 16.07 4.39 -0.07
N LEU A 390 15.74 5.33 0.82
CA LEU A 390 15.37 5.07 2.21
C LEU A 390 13.85 4.97 2.35
N LEU A 391 13.42 4.20 3.34
CA LEU A 391 12.04 4.16 3.79
C LEU A 391 11.98 4.69 5.22
N HIS A 392 11.21 5.75 5.43
CA HIS A 392 10.95 6.31 6.75
C HIS A 392 9.55 5.92 7.21
N ILE A 393 9.47 5.47 8.46
CA ILE A 393 8.21 5.21 9.14
C ILE A 393 7.86 6.47 9.92
N MET A 394 6.74 7.10 9.56
CA MET A 394 6.24 8.30 10.23
C MET A 394 5.08 7.95 11.17
N LYS A 395 4.24 6.99 10.78
CA LYS A 395 3.09 6.52 11.56
C LYS A 395 2.78 5.05 11.26
N LEU A 396 2.47 4.27 12.29
CA LEU A 396 2.04 2.87 12.15
C LEU A 396 0.57 2.70 12.56
N PRO A 397 -0.18 1.80 11.88
CA PRO A 397 -1.58 1.62 12.18
C PRO A 397 -1.73 1.03 13.58
N VAL A 398 -2.80 1.38 14.29
CA VAL A 398 -3.09 0.95 15.68
C VAL A 398 -2.09 1.47 16.73
N PHE A 399 -0.77 1.30 16.56
CA PHE A 399 0.24 1.71 17.53
C PHE A 399 0.28 3.23 17.73
N SER A 400 0.35 3.99 16.64
CA SER A 400 0.42 5.45 16.75
C SER A 400 -0.88 6.06 17.28
N GLU A 401 -2.03 5.47 17.00
CA GLU A 401 -3.32 5.91 17.58
C GLU A 401 -3.40 5.64 19.08
N ARG A 402 -2.68 4.64 19.60
CA ARG A 402 -2.55 4.36 21.03
C ARG A 402 -1.54 5.26 21.75
N GLY A 403 -0.85 6.14 21.00
CA GLY A 403 0.16 7.05 21.54
C GLY A 403 1.57 6.46 21.59
N GLU A 404 1.82 5.33 20.91
CA GLU A 404 3.17 4.76 20.82
C GLU A 404 4.03 5.51 19.79
N MET A 405 5.31 5.73 20.12
CA MET A 405 6.27 6.42 19.26
C MET A 405 7.10 5.39 18.49
N HIS A 406 6.74 5.17 17.23
CA HIS A 406 7.41 4.25 16.29
C HIS A 406 7.98 4.97 15.07
N VAL A 407 8.33 6.25 15.22
CA VAL A 407 8.95 7.00 14.13
C VAL A 407 10.36 6.47 13.92
N MET A 408 10.64 5.89 12.76
CA MET A 408 11.94 5.33 12.40
C MET A 408 12.40 5.95 11.08
N LYS A 409 13.54 6.64 11.09
CA LYS A 409 14.07 7.34 9.91
C LYS A 409 15.44 6.80 9.57
N SER A 410 15.66 6.52 8.29
CA SER A 410 16.97 6.11 7.75
C SER A 410 17.50 4.80 8.33
N GLU A 411 16.60 3.91 8.77
CA GLU A 411 16.92 2.56 9.24
C GLU A 411 16.57 1.48 8.21
N LEU A 412 15.68 1.79 7.28
CA LEU A 412 15.23 0.90 6.22
C LEU A 412 15.56 1.50 4.87
N ALA A 413 15.87 0.63 3.91
CA ALA A 413 16.08 0.98 2.52
C ALA A 413 15.22 0.10 1.63
N PHE A 414 14.73 0.69 0.53
CA PHE A 414 13.96 -0.03 -0.47
C PHE A 414 14.77 -0.28 -1.72
N LYS A 415 14.43 -1.38 -2.40
CA LYS A 415 15.05 -1.82 -3.64
C LYS A 415 13.98 -2.35 -4.59
N ASN A 416 13.78 -1.65 -5.70
CA ASN A 416 12.98 -2.16 -6.81
C ASN A 416 13.87 -3.06 -7.67
N GLY A 417 13.93 -4.33 -7.30
CA GLY A 417 14.62 -5.36 -8.06
C GLY A 417 13.93 -5.66 -9.39
N ARG A 418 14.51 -6.56 -10.18
CA ARG A 418 13.97 -6.89 -11.51
C ARG A 418 12.52 -7.40 -11.49
N LYS A 419 12.12 -8.11 -10.44
CA LYS A 419 10.80 -8.77 -10.35
C LYS A 419 10.06 -8.48 -9.05
N LYS A 420 10.78 -8.08 -8.02
CA LYS A 420 10.29 -7.94 -6.65
C LYS A 420 10.72 -6.60 -6.08
N PHE A 421 9.84 -6.02 -5.27
CA PHE A 421 10.12 -4.86 -4.46
C PHE A 421 10.49 -5.36 -3.06
N GLU A 422 11.65 -4.94 -2.57
CA GLU A 422 12.21 -5.41 -1.30
C GLU A 422 12.44 -4.22 -0.36
N ILE A 423 12.23 -4.46 0.94
CA ILE A 423 12.60 -3.53 2.00
C ILE A 423 13.52 -4.26 2.96
N GLU A 424 14.73 -3.73 3.11
CA GLU A 424 15.81 -4.33 3.89
C GLU A 424 16.33 -3.29 4.89
N GLU A 425 17.03 -3.73 5.94
CA GLU A 425 17.73 -2.81 6.84
C GLU A 425 18.78 -2.01 6.06
N TRP A 426 18.80 -0.70 6.29
CA TRP A 426 19.78 0.19 5.70
C TRP A 426 21.08 0.13 6.49
N GLY A 427 22.17 -0.22 5.80
CA GLY A 427 23.53 -0.12 6.32
C GLY A 427 24.35 0.73 5.38
N ILE A 428 25.05 1.72 5.92
CA ILE A 428 25.97 2.54 5.13
C ILE A 428 27.04 1.59 4.56
N PRO A 429 27.24 1.53 3.24
CA PRO A 429 28.25 0.68 2.66
C PRO A 429 29.64 1.16 3.09
N VAL A 430 30.50 0.22 3.47
CA VAL A 430 31.91 0.49 3.74
C VAL A 430 32.66 0.47 2.41
N ASP A 431 33.45 1.50 2.15
CA ASP A 431 34.33 1.55 0.98
C ASP A 431 35.60 0.77 1.34
N ASP A 432 35.69 -0.50 0.94
CA ASP A 432 36.88 -1.35 1.17
C ASP A 432 38.05 -0.97 0.24
N VAL A 433 38.14 0.28 -0.22
CA VAL A 433 39.32 0.76 -0.93
C VAL A 433 40.39 1.02 0.13
N GLU A 434 41.12 -0.05 0.45
CA GLU A 434 42.39 0.02 1.16
C GLU A 434 43.26 1.12 0.52
N ASP A 435 43.56 2.17 1.29
CA ASP A 435 44.71 3.04 1.08
C ASP A 435 46.01 2.24 1.36
N ASP A 436 46.18 1.09 0.70
CA ASP A 436 47.42 0.32 0.72
C ASP A 436 48.39 0.92 -0.31
N LYS A 437 48.87 2.13 -0.01
CA LYS A 437 50.15 2.61 -0.51
C LYS A 437 51.14 2.63 0.64
N PRO A 438 52.05 1.64 0.75
CA PRO A 438 53.23 1.84 1.55
C PRO A 438 54.02 2.97 0.89
N GLU A 439 54.11 4.13 1.55
CA GLU A 439 55.09 5.16 1.21
C GLU A 439 56.48 4.53 1.27
N LYS A 440 57.01 4.14 0.11
CA LYS A 440 58.45 3.92 -0.06
C LYS A 440 59.12 5.29 -0.02
N GLN A 441 59.43 5.76 1.19
CA GLN A 441 60.46 6.80 1.34
C GLN A 441 61.83 6.13 1.19
N ASN A 442 62.34 6.19 -0.04
CA ASN A 442 63.79 6.12 -0.28
C ASN A 442 64.41 7.41 0.26
N ASN A 443 65.34 7.31 1.20
CA ASN A 443 66.45 8.25 1.32
C ASN A 443 67.67 7.52 1.91
N PRO A 444 68.85 7.58 1.25
CA PRO A 444 70.09 7.10 1.83
C PRO A 444 70.78 8.21 2.65
N ASN A 445 71.31 7.80 3.80
CA ASN A 445 72.40 8.39 4.59
C ASN A 445 72.36 9.88 4.98
N GLU A 446 72.26 10.16 6.29
CA GLU A 446 73.36 10.78 7.04
C GLU A 446 73.15 10.61 8.57
N THR A 447 74.28 10.39 9.24
CA THR A 447 74.49 10.15 10.67
C THR A 447 74.30 11.40 11.53
N ASP A 448 73.58 11.31 12.65
CA ASP A 448 74.14 11.75 13.95
C ASP A 448 73.28 11.33 15.16
N MET A 449 73.97 10.99 16.25
CA MET A 449 73.41 10.58 17.55
C MET A 449 72.78 11.73 18.32
N SER A 450 71.64 11.51 18.99
CA SER A 450 71.48 11.73 20.44
C SER A 450 70.08 11.39 20.97
N ASN A 451 70.08 10.79 22.16
CA ASN A 451 68.94 10.35 22.98
C ASN A 451 67.93 11.46 23.31
N THR A 452 66.62 11.21 23.21
CA THR A 452 65.65 11.59 24.26
C THR A 452 64.31 10.81 24.18
N ILE A 453 64.09 9.96 25.19
CA ILE A 453 62.88 9.67 25.99
C ILE A 453 61.48 9.83 25.34
N ALA A 454 60.75 8.71 25.36
CA ALA A 454 59.35 8.53 24.97
C ALA A 454 58.33 9.24 25.89
N ALA A 455 57.26 9.79 25.29
CA ALA A 455 56.03 10.20 25.96
C ALA A 455 54.79 9.80 25.12
N PRO A 456 53.65 9.43 25.74
CA PRO A 456 52.54 8.76 25.06
C PRO A 456 51.53 9.72 24.40
N LYS A 457 50.81 9.16 23.41
CA LYS A 457 49.80 9.79 22.53
C LYS A 457 48.68 10.50 23.32
N LYS A 458 48.40 11.77 23.00
CA LYS A 458 47.21 12.50 23.47
C LYS A 458 46.04 12.29 22.52
N SER A 459 44.91 11.92 23.13
CA SER A 459 43.55 11.89 22.57
C SER A 459 43.07 13.30 22.25
N THR A 460 42.58 13.52 21.02
CA THR A 460 41.92 14.76 20.64
C THR A 460 40.40 14.57 20.75
N LYS A 461 39.81 15.12 21.81
CA LYS A 461 38.37 15.38 21.90
C LYS A 461 38.07 16.64 21.08
N VAL A 462 37.14 16.55 20.14
CA VAL A 462 36.56 17.72 19.46
C VAL A 462 35.39 18.21 20.32
N SER A 463 35.51 19.42 20.84
CA SER A 463 34.47 20.16 21.55
C SER A 463 33.55 20.85 20.55
N LEU A 464 32.24 20.61 20.67
CA LEU A 464 31.20 21.44 20.07
C LEU A 464 30.91 22.60 21.03
N GLU A 465 31.18 23.82 20.59
CA GLU A 465 30.66 25.03 21.23
C GLU A 465 29.20 25.27 20.80
N TYR A 466 28.46 25.86 21.73
CA TYR A 466 26.99 25.96 21.83
C TYR A 466 26.29 26.71 20.70
#